data_AF-V8N192-F1
#
_entry.id   AF-V8N192-F1
#
_cell.length_a   1.000
_cell.length_b   1.000
_cell.length_c   1.000
_cell.angle_alpha   90.00
_cell.angle_beta   90.00
_cell.angle_gamma   90.00
#
_symmetry.space_group_name_H-M   'P 1'
#
loop_
_entity.id
_entity.type
_entity.pdbx_description
1 polymer ?
#
loop_
_entity_poly.entity_id
_entity_poly.type
_entity_poly.pdbx_seq_one_letter_code
_entity_poly.pdbx_strand_id
1 'polypeptide(L)' 'MSLAKILERLIYEQAPLTVLELGTYCGYASVLIAQSLPLGARLYTVEMDVCRASVAEKVIRLAGFDDDT' A
#
# COMPACT_ATOMS: atom_id res chain seq x y z
N MET A 1 8.35 -18.77 -2.55
CA MET A 1 7.20 -17.91 -2.16
C MET A 1 7.48 -16.51 -2.69
N SER A 2 6.52 -15.88 -3.37
CA SER A 2 6.66 -14.46 -3.75
C SER A 2 6.63 -13.59 -2.48
N LEU A 3 7.35 -12.46 -2.50
CA LEU A 3 7.42 -11.51 -1.37
C LEU A 3 6.03 -11.07 -0.88
N ALA A 4 5.09 -10.86 -1.82
CA ALA A 4 3.70 -10.52 -1.52
C ALA A 4 3.01 -11.51 -0.57
N LYS A 5 3.20 -12.83 -0.77
CA LYS A 5 2.58 -13.86 0.09
C LYS A 5 3.08 -13.85 1.53
N ILE A 6 4.33 -13.45 1.74
CA ILE A 6 4.89 -13.32 3.09
C ILE A 6 4.26 -12.11 3.78
N LEU A 7 4.13 -11.01 3.03
CA LEU A 7 3.55 -9.77 3.54
C LEU A 7 2.05 -9.91 3.86
N GLU A 8 1.27 -10.51 2.96
CA GLU A 8 -0.14 -10.84 3.19
C GLU A 8 -0.33 -11.66 4.46
N ARG A 9 0.51 -12.69 4.65
CA ARG A 9 0.47 -13.53 5.85
C ARG A 9 0.78 -12.73 7.12
N LEU A 10 1.79 -11.86 7.09
CA LEU A 10 2.14 -11.02 8.24
C LEU A 10 1.03 -10.02 8.57
N ILE A 11 0.42 -9.40 7.56
CA ILE A 11 -0.70 -8.47 7.75
C ILE A 11 -1.89 -9.22 8.35
N TYR A 12 -2.20 -10.42 7.87
CA TYR A 12 -3.28 -11.25 8.42
C TYR A 12 -3.00 -11.65 9.88
N GLU A 13 -1.77 -12.08 10.19
CA GLU A 13 -1.41 -12.53 11.54
C GLU A 13 -1.33 -11.37 12.55
N GLN A 14 -0.94 -10.17 12.12
CA GLN A 14 -0.72 -9.03 13.02
C GLN A 14 -1.86 -7.99 13.02
N ALA A 15 -2.70 -7.98 11.99
CA ALA A 15 -3.78 -7.02 11.77
C ALA A 15 -3.40 -5.56 12.08
N PRO A 16 -2.32 -5.02 11.46
CA PRO A 16 -1.85 -3.68 11.77
C PRO A 16 -2.85 -2.62 11.31
N LEU A 17 -3.03 -1.58 12.13
CA LEU A 17 -3.86 -0.41 11.79
C LEU A 17 -3.07 0.71 11.10
N THR A 18 -1.74 0.66 11.16
CA THR A 18 -0.86 1.68 10.57
C THR A 18 0.34 1.00 9.93
N VAL A 19 0.57 1.28 8.65
CA VAL A 19 1.71 0.75 7.89
C VAL A 19 2.43 1.89 7.16
N LEU A 20 3.75 1.80 7.09
CA LEU A 20 4.61 2.71 6.31
C LEU A 20 5.38 1.90 5.26
N GLU A 21 5.20 2.25 3.99
CA GLU A 21 5.98 1.73 2.87
C GLU A 21 7.01 2.77 2.41
N LEU A 22 8.27 2.36 2.32
CA LEU A 22 9.37 3.17 1.80
C LEU A 22 9.77 2.62 0.42
N GLY A 23 9.53 3.39 -0.64
CA GLY A 23 9.76 3.01 -2.03
C GLY A 23 8.52 2.42 -2.71
N THR A 24 7.54 3.28 -3.00
CA THR A 24 6.24 2.93 -3.61
C THR A 24 6.35 2.56 -5.09
N TYR A 25 7.37 3.07 -5.79
CA TYR A 25 7.54 2.90 -7.23
C TYR A 25 6.26 3.23 -8.02
N CYS A 26 5.62 2.26 -8.67
CA CYS A 26 4.37 2.44 -9.42
C CYS A 26 3.10 2.10 -8.61
N GLY A 27 3.20 1.78 -7.31
CA GLY A 27 2.05 1.54 -6.43
C GLY A 27 1.50 0.12 -6.40
N TYR A 28 2.10 -0.83 -7.14
CA TYR A 28 1.58 -2.21 -7.20
C TYR A 28 1.63 -2.92 -5.83
N ALA A 29 2.76 -2.86 -5.13
CA ALA A 29 2.89 -3.46 -3.81
C ALA A 29 1.97 -2.77 -2.79
N SER A 30 1.85 -1.45 -2.87
CA SER A 30 0.99 -0.63 -2.02
C SER A 30 -0.48 -1.06 -2.10
N VAL A 31 -0.99 -1.35 -3.30
CA VAL A 31 -2.36 -1.85 -3.49
C VAL A 31 -2.55 -3.22 -2.84
N LEU A 32 -1.58 -4.15 -2.99
CA LEU A 32 -1.66 -5.47 -2.34
C LEU A 32 -1.65 -5.36 -0.81
N ILE A 33 -0.83 -4.46 -0.27
CA ILE A 33 -0.81 -4.16 1.17
C ILE A 33 -2.17 -3.60 1.60
N ALA A 34 -2.66 -2.56 0.93
CA ALA A 34 -3.91 -1.90 1.26
C ALA A 34 -5.12 -2.86 1.23
N GLN A 35 -5.18 -3.75 0.23
CA GLN A 35 -6.22 -4.79 0.12
C GLN A 35 -6.20 -5.80 1.28
N SER A 36 -5.04 -6.01 1.88
CA SER A 36 -4.86 -6.99 2.95
C SER A 36 -5.11 -6.40 4.34
N LEU A 37 -5.17 -5.07 4.46
CA LEU A 37 -5.31 -4.39 5.74
C LEU A 37 -6.76 -4.49 6.28
N PRO A 38 -6.92 -4.52 7.62
CA PRO A 38 -8.25 -4.46 8.22
C PRO A 38 -8.91 -3.11 7.96
N LEU A 39 -10.25 -3.07 8.05
CA LEU A 39 -11.02 -1.84 7.92
C LEU A 39 -10.55 -0.77 8.92
N GLY A 40 -10.43 0.47 8.44
CA GLY A 40 -9.97 1.60 9.25
C GLY A 40 -8.44 1.70 9.41
N ALA A 41 -7.68 0.76 8.84
CA ALA A 41 -6.23 0.86 8.79
C ALA A 41 -5.78 1.94 7.79
N ARG A 42 -4.56 2.45 8.00
CA ARG A 42 -3.93 3.47 7.15
C ARG A 42 -2.59 2.98 6.63
N LEU A 43 -2.39 3.12 5.32
CA LEU A 43 -1.11 2.89 4.65
C LEU A 43 -0.52 4.22 4.20
N TYR A 44 0.65 4.55 4.73
CA TYR A 44 1.46 5.68 4.28
C TYR A 44 2.54 5.18 3.34
N THR A 45 2.74 5.86 2.23
CA THR A 45 3.76 5.49 1.24
C THR A 45 4.68 6.68 0.98
N VAL A 46 5.97 6.40 0.79
CA VAL A 46 6.98 7.42 0.50
C VAL A 46 7.76 7.01 -0.74
N GLU A 47 7.73 7.86 -1.76
CA GLU A 47 8.52 7.72 -2.98
C GLU A 47 9.29 9.01 -3.23
N MET A 48 10.59 8.86 -3.56
CA MET A 48 11.49 10.00 -3.73
C MET A 48 11.35 10.61 -5.13
N ASP A 49 11.08 9.77 -6.13
CA ASP A 49 10.89 10.22 -7.51
C ASP A 49 9.45 10.71 -7.71
N VAL A 50 9.29 12.01 -7.99
CA VAL A 50 7.99 12.65 -8.14
C VAL A 50 7.17 12.08 -9.31
N CYS A 51 7.83 11.68 -10.41
CA CYS A 51 7.14 11.07 -11.55
C CYS A 51 6.57 9.70 -11.16
N ARG A 52 7.33 8.90 -10.42
CA ARG A 52 6.88 7.61 -9.90
C ARG A 52 5.78 7.77 -8.86
N ALA A 53 5.94 8.71 -7.93
CA ALA A 53 4.93 9.06 -6.93
C ALA A 53 3.58 9.40 -7.59
N SER A 54 3.59 10.20 -8.66
CA SER A 54 2.37 10.54 -9.41
C SER A 54 1.72 9.32 -10.09
N VAL A 55 2.53 8.38 -10.60
CA VAL A 55 2.00 7.12 -11.15
C VAL A 55 1.40 6.26 -10.04
N ALA A 56 2.10 6.09 -8.93
CA ALA A 56 1.61 5.33 -7.79
C ALA A 56 0.30 5.91 -7.23
N GLU A 57 0.21 7.23 -7.07
CA GLU A 57 -1.01 7.90 -6.63
C GLU A 57 -2.20 7.59 -7.54
N LYS A 58 -2.02 7.67 -8.85
CA LYS A 58 -3.08 7.33 -9.82
C LYS A 58 -3.49 5.86 -9.72
N VAL A 59 -2.52 4.95 -9.56
CA VAL A 59 -2.78 3.51 -9.42
C VAL A 59 -3.55 3.21 -8.14
N ILE A 60 -3.13 3.78 -7.00
CA ILE A 60 -3.75 3.61 -5.69
C ILE A 60 -5.18 4.17 -5.70
N ARG A 61 -5.37 5.37 -6.27
CA ARG A 61 -6.68 6.00 -6.44
C ARG A 61 -7.60 5.17 -7.33
N LEU A 62 -7.10 4.68 -8.46
CA LEU A 62 -7.87 3.81 -9.35
C LEU A 62 -8.28 2.49 -8.67
N ALA A 63 -7.46 2.00 -7.73
CA ALA A 63 -7.76 0.83 -6.92
C ALA A 63 -8.76 1.10 -5.77
N GLY A 64 -9.21 2.35 -5.59
CA GLY A 64 -10.20 2.74 -4.57
C GLY A 64 -9.61 2.93 -3.17
N PHE A 65 -8.30 3.19 -3.07
CA PHE A 65 -7.60 3.41 -1.80
C PHE A 65 -7.11 4.86 -1.62
N ASP A 66 -7.79 5.83 -2.24
CA ASP A 66 -7.51 7.23 -1.89
C ASP A 66 -8.14 7.60 -0.54
N ASP A 67 -7.60 8.66 0.07
CA ASP A 67 -8.11 9.18 1.33
C ASP A 67 -9.38 9.97 1.02
N ASP A 68 -10.55 9.47 1.45
CA ASP A 68 -11.80 10.23 1.43
C ASP A 68 -11.63 11.45 2.38
N THR A 69 -11.26 12.59 1.82
CA THR A 69 -11.34 13.90 2.48
C THR A 69 -12.31 14.81 1.74
#